data_AF-A0A924VA93-F1
#
_entry.id   AF-A0A924VA93-F1
#
_cell.length_a   1.000
_cell.length_b   1.000
_cell.length_c   1.000
_cell.angle_alpha   90.00
_cell.angle_beta   90.00
_cell.angle_gamma   90.00
#
_symmetry.space_group_name_H-M   'P 1'
#
loop_
_entity.id
_entity.type
_entity.pdbx_description
1 polymer ?
#
loop_
_entity_poly.entity_id
_entity_poly.type
_entity_poly.pdbx_seq_one_letter_code
_entity_poly.pdbx_strand_id
1 'polypeptide(L)'
;MNRNQVLLIVVPFLLIFGYQNCQKSNFDSASTLINPSESISASDAQIIPLANEKLERLQFKFNESNTSQPVKHDVDLITGTVSVTHPGQDDLLAVKYCLTSDSLKEINQLFYSDSICKSSLIRKDVVCAQVIQAGYASLLTNREEFELGSATDSCGSRKIDLCKNSELVKAWLEKTKSQAAQSSCSTAY
;
A
#
# COMPACT_ATOMS: atom_id res chain seq x y z
N MET A 1 -26.35 27.95 -45.57
CA MET A 1 -25.04 27.85 -44.89
C MET A 1 -24.66 26.37 -44.87
N ASN A 2 -23.55 25.99 -45.49
CA ASN A 2 -23.20 24.57 -45.66
C ASN A 2 -22.81 23.94 -44.32
N ARG A 3 -23.19 22.67 -44.09
CA ARG A 3 -22.93 21.92 -42.85
C ARG A 3 -21.44 21.93 -42.44
N ASN A 4 -20.54 22.02 -43.41
CA ASN A 4 -19.09 22.11 -43.18
C ASN A 4 -18.62 23.48 -42.67
N GLN A 5 -19.34 24.58 -42.96
CA GLN A 5 -19.01 25.91 -42.43
C GLN A 5 -19.44 26.09 -40.97
N VAL A 6 -20.50 25.41 -40.53
CA VAL A 6 -20.94 25.44 -39.13
C VAL A 6 -19.92 24.73 -38.22
N LEU A 7 -19.37 23.60 -38.67
CA LEU A 7 -18.38 22.82 -37.92
C LEU A 7 -17.05 23.56 -37.74
N LEU A 8 -16.61 24.31 -38.76
CA LEU A 8 -15.36 25.09 -38.71
C LEU A 8 -15.41 26.30 -37.78
N ILE A 9 -16.60 26.82 -37.44
CA ILE A 9 -16.75 27.98 -36.57
C ILE A 9 -17.04 27.57 -35.13
N VAL A 10 -17.87 26.54 -34.92
CA VAL A 10 -18.33 26.14 -33.57
C VAL A 10 -17.23 25.42 -32.77
N VAL A 11 -16.41 24.59 -33.41
CA VAL A 11 -15.35 23.82 -32.73
C VAL A 11 -14.25 24.71 -32.11
N PRO A 12 -13.67 25.70 -32.83
CA PRO A 12 -12.67 26.58 -32.23
C PRO A 12 -13.28 27.49 -31.15
N PHE A 13 -14.55 27.90 -31.29
CA PHE A 13 -15.24 28.68 -30.26
C PHE A 13 -15.39 27.90 -28.95
N LEU A 14 -15.78 26.61 -29.01
CA LEU A 14 -15.87 25.77 -27.82
C LEU A 14 -14.51 25.54 -27.13
N LEU A 15 -13.42 25.44 -27.90
CA LEU A 15 -12.07 25.33 -27.36
C LEU A 15 -11.59 26.61 -26.66
N ILE A 16 -11.90 27.79 -27.21
CA ILE A 16 -11.51 29.08 -26.62
C ILE A 16 -12.30 29.36 -25.33
N PHE A 17 -13.61 29.07 -25.30
CA PHE A 17 -14.42 29.23 -24.09
C PHE A 17 -14.14 28.17 -23.02
N GLY A 18 -13.67 26.98 -23.40
CA GLY A 18 -13.17 25.97 -22.47
C GLY A 18 -11.93 26.44 -21.71
N TYR A 19 -10.99 27.12 -22.38
CA TYR A 19 -9.75 27.59 -21.75
C TYR A 19 -9.96 28.76 -20.77
N GLN A 20 -10.95 29.62 -20.99
CA GLN A 20 -11.19 30.78 -20.13
C GLN A 20 -11.75 30.42 -18.74
N ASN A 21 -12.33 29.22 -18.57
CA ASN A 21 -12.79 28.74 -17.26
C ASN A 21 -11.69 28.08 -16.41
N CYS A 22 -10.54 27.71 -16.99
CA CYS A 22 -9.44 27.13 -16.22
C CYS A 22 -8.43 28.17 -15.69
N GLN A 23 -8.48 29.43 -16.16
CA GLN A 23 -7.48 30.44 -15.80
C GLN A 23 -7.88 31.37 -14.65
N LYS A 24 -9.04 31.18 -14.02
CA LYS A 24 -9.45 31.95 -12.84
C LYS A 24 -9.30 31.15 -11.55
N SER A 25 -8.11 30.62 -11.34
CA SER A 25 -7.61 30.27 -10.02
C SER A 25 -6.70 31.41 -9.58
N ASN A 26 -7.15 32.23 -8.64
CA ASN A 26 -6.30 33.22 -7.98
C ASN A 26 -5.22 32.47 -7.21
N PHE A 27 -4.08 32.20 -7.86
CA PHE A 27 -2.86 31.85 -7.15
C PHE A 27 -2.23 33.15 -6.66
N ASP A 28 -2.58 33.54 -5.43
CA ASP A 28 -1.80 34.52 -4.69
C ASP A 28 -0.37 33.98 -4.58
N SER A 29 0.53 34.68 -5.27
CA SER A 29 1.95 34.39 -5.33
C SER A 29 2.62 34.82 -4.03
N ALA A 30 2.31 34.08 -2.97
CA ALA A 30 3.10 33.98 -1.76
C ALA A 30 3.24 32.48 -1.40
N SER A 31 3.52 31.65 -2.40
CA SER A 31 3.91 30.27 -2.20
C SER A 31 5.33 30.24 -1.66
N THR A 32 5.45 30.29 -0.34
CA THR A 32 6.64 29.81 0.35
C THR A 32 6.86 28.38 -0.14
N LEU A 33 7.85 28.17 -1.00
CA LEU A 33 8.37 26.85 -1.35
C LEU A 33 8.94 26.27 -0.06
N ILE A 34 8.12 25.54 0.68
CA ILE A 34 8.59 24.80 1.86
C ILE A 34 9.40 23.62 1.33
N ASN A 35 10.67 23.59 1.71
CA ASN A 35 11.57 22.46 1.48
C ASN A 35 10.88 21.14 1.90
N PRO A 36 11.09 20.01 1.20
CA PRO A 36 10.46 18.71 1.54
C PRO A 36 10.92 18.10 2.88
N SER A 37 11.61 18.86 3.73
CA SER A 37 12.34 18.34 4.89
C SER A 37 11.71 18.73 6.24
N GLU A 38 10.59 19.45 6.25
CA GLU A 38 9.87 19.70 7.50
C GLU A 38 8.91 18.56 7.82
N SER A 39 9.38 17.67 8.69
CA SER A 39 8.58 16.61 9.31
C SER A 39 7.31 17.20 9.92
N ILE A 40 6.17 16.72 9.44
CA ILE A 40 4.85 17.00 9.97
C ILE A 40 4.82 16.47 11.43
N SER A 41 4.71 17.36 12.41
CA SER A 41 4.44 16.96 13.80
C SER A 41 3.12 16.18 13.87
N ALA A 42 3.25 14.89 14.15
CA ALA A 42 2.18 13.92 14.34
C ALA A 42 1.45 14.17 15.67
N SER A 43 0.35 14.93 15.64
CA SER A 43 -0.52 15.10 16.81
C SER A 43 -1.83 14.30 16.72
N ASP A 44 -2.18 13.74 15.56
CA ASP A 44 -3.47 13.07 15.34
C ASP A 44 -3.34 11.79 14.50
N ALA A 45 -2.16 11.15 14.52
CA ALA A 45 -2.03 9.82 13.95
C ALA A 45 -2.83 8.82 14.79
N GLN A 46 -3.72 8.05 14.18
CA GLN A 46 -4.36 6.93 14.88
C GLN A 46 -3.30 5.84 15.04
N ILE A 47 -2.94 5.56 16.29
CA ILE A 47 -1.98 4.51 16.65
C ILE A 47 -2.77 3.29 17.14
N ILE A 48 -2.58 2.16 16.50
CA ILE A 48 -3.25 0.90 16.85
C ILE A 48 -2.18 -0.10 17.31
N PRO A 49 -2.11 -0.43 18.62
CA PRO A 49 -1.13 -1.37 19.13
C PRO A 49 -1.46 -2.78 18.68
N LEU A 50 -0.52 -3.43 17.98
CA LEU A 50 -0.73 -4.78 17.44
C LEU A 50 -0.64 -5.87 18.51
N ALA A 51 -0.03 -5.59 19.67
CA ALA A 51 0.02 -6.51 20.81
C ALA A 51 -1.36 -6.98 21.31
N ASN A 52 -2.40 -6.18 21.07
CA ASN A 52 -3.78 -6.46 21.47
C ASN A 52 -4.64 -6.99 20.32
N GLU A 53 -4.06 -7.15 19.13
CA GLU A 53 -4.72 -7.73 17.97
C GLU A 53 -4.39 -9.21 17.88
N LYS A 54 -5.37 -10.03 17.47
CA LYS A 54 -5.07 -11.39 17.04
C LYS A 54 -4.67 -11.32 15.57
N LEU A 55 -3.37 -11.44 15.31
CA LEU A 55 -2.81 -11.47 13.96
C LEU A 55 -3.16 -12.81 13.32
N GLU A 56 -3.83 -12.78 12.18
CA GLU A 56 -4.28 -14.00 11.51
C GLU A 56 -3.46 -14.27 10.26
N ARG A 57 -3.21 -13.22 9.46
CA ARG A 57 -2.63 -13.41 8.15
C ARG A 57 -1.85 -12.21 7.66
N LEU A 58 -0.78 -12.48 6.93
CA LEU A 58 0.02 -11.49 6.22
C LEU A 58 0.06 -11.83 4.73
N GLN A 59 -0.43 -10.93 3.89
CA GLN A 59 -0.45 -11.10 2.44
C GLN A 59 0.48 -10.11 1.75
N PHE A 60 1.20 -10.55 0.74
CA PHE A 60 2.06 -9.68 -0.06
C PHE A 60 2.22 -10.23 -1.47
N LYS A 61 2.65 -9.36 -2.38
CA LYS A 61 2.73 -9.65 -3.82
C LYS A 61 4.12 -9.31 -4.32
N PHE A 62 4.72 -10.21 -5.08
CA PHE A 62 6.02 -9.99 -5.71
C PHE A 62 5.96 -10.16 -7.21
N ASN A 63 6.65 -9.29 -7.92
CA ASN A 63 6.95 -9.51 -9.33
C ASN A 63 8.10 -10.53 -9.40
N GLU A 64 7.85 -11.68 -10.01
CA GLU A 64 8.90 -12.61 -10.38
C GLU A 64 9.39 -12.31 -11.79
N SER A 65 10.69 -12.44 -12.02
CA SER A 65 11.35 -12.05 -13.29
C SER A 65 10.77 -12.73 -14.53
N ASN A 66 10.01 -13.82 -14.36
CA ASN A 66 9.45 -14.63 -15.44
C ASN A 66 7.93 -14.50 -15.58
N THR A 67 7.27 -13.68 -14.76
CA THR A 67 5.81 -13.51 -14.80
C THR A 67 5.44 -12.05 -15.09
N SER A 68 4.48 -11.84 -15.99
CA SER A 68 3.93 -10.51 -16.28
C SER A 68 2.98 -10.01 -15.18
N GLN A 69 2.61 -10.89 -14.26
CA GLN A 69 1.71 -10.64 -13.14
C GLN A 69 2.38 -11.04 -11.82
N PRO A 70 2.04 -10.37 -10.71
CA PRO A 70 2.66 -10.66 -9.42
C PRO A 70 2.19 -12.00 -8.85
N VAL A 71 3.11 -12.72 -8.22
CA VAL A 71 2.84 -13.92 -7.42
C VAL A 71 2.33 -13.47 -6.05
N LYS A 72 1.23 -14.07 -5.59
CA LYS A 72 0.62 -13.79 -4.28
C LYS A 72 1.18 -14.76 -3.25
N HIS A 73 1.62 -14.22 -2.13
CA HIS A 73 1.99 -14.98 -0.95
C HIS A 73 1.01 -14.67 0.17
N ASP A 74 0.46 -15.71 0.78
CA ASP A 74 -0.49 -15.65 1.88
C ASP A 74 0.10 -16.44 3.05
N VAL A 75 0.53 -15.73 4.09
CA VAL A 75 1.14 -16.32 5.29
C VAL A 75 0.10 -16.36 6.41
N ASP A 76 -0.24 -17.55 6.86
CA ASP A 76 -0.99 -17.77 8.09
C ASP A 76 -0.04 -17.59 9.29
N LEU A 77 -0.27 -16.54 10.08
CA LEU A 77 0.58 -16.18 11.21
C LEU A 77 0.32 -17.04 12.46
N ILE A 78 -0.72 -17.86 12.43
CA ILE A 78 -1.08 -18.81 13.50
C ILE A 78 -0.36 -20.14 13.25
N THR A 79 -0.43 -20.65 12.02
CA THR A 79 0.12 -21.98 11.66
C THR A 79 1.53 -21.91 11.07
N GLY A 80 1.94 -20.75 10.55
CA GLY A 80 3.17 -20.60 9.78
C GLY A 80 3.09 -21.16 8.36
N THR A 81 1.89 -21.50 7.89
CA THR A 81 1.69 -21.97 6.50
C THR A 81 1.78 -20.79 5.54
N VAL A 82 2.58 -20.94 4.48
CA VAL A 82 2.68 -19.99 3.37
C VAL A 82 2.04 -20.60 2.15
N SER A 83 0.97 -19.99 1.65
CA SER A 83 0.34 -20.37 0.38
C SER A 83 0.82 -19.43 -0.72
N VAL A 84 1.36 -19.99 -1.80
CA VAL A 84 1.90 -19.25 -2.94
C VAL A 84 1.02 -19.52 -4.15
N THR A 85 0.29 -18.48 -4.59
CA THR A 85 -0.61 -18.53 -5.73
C THR A 85 0.03 -17.82 -6.92
N HIS A 86 0.28 -18.57 -8.00
CA HIS A 86 0.80 -17.99 -9.23
C HIS A 86 -0.31 -17.34 -10.06
N PRO A 87 0.01 -16.35 -10.90
CA PRO A 87 -0.95 -15.74 -11.79
C PRO A 87 -1.75 -16.74 -12.62
N GLY A 88 -3.07 -16.55 -12.68
CA GLY A 88 -3.97 -17.43 -13.43
C GLY A 88 -4.31 -18.76 -12.75
N GLN A 89 -3.82 -19.01 -11.53
CA GLN A 89 -4.23 -20.14 -10.69
C GLN A 89 -5.27 -19.71 -9.66
N ASP A 90 -6.19 -20.61 -9.34
CA ASP A 90 -7.09 -20.47 -8.19
C ASP A 90 -6.28 -20.61 -6.89
N ASP A 91 -6.70 -19.93 -5.82
CA ASP A 91 -6.13 -20.05 -4.48
C ASP A 91 -6.19 -21.51 -3.97
N LEU A 92 -7.13 -22.33 -4.47
CA LEU A 92 -7.19 -23.77 -4.18
C LEU A 92 -6.00 -24.56 -4.72
N LEU A 93 -5.31 -24.03 -5.73
CA LEU A 93 -4.12 -24.63 -6.35
C LEU A 93 -2.81 -24.04 -5.82
N ALA A 94 -2.89 -23.19 -4.79
CA ALA A 94 -1.71 -22.58 -4.20
C ALA A 94 -0.72 -23.64 -3.69
N VAL A 95 0.56 -23.42 -4.00
CA VAL A 95 1.63 -24.26 -3.47
C VAL A 95 1.86 -23.90 -2.01
N LYS A 96 1.86 -24.90 -1.13
CA LYS A 96 1.98 -24.69 0.32
C LYS A 96 3.37 -25.01 0.83
N TYR A 97 3.88 -24.08 1.61
CA TYR A 97 5.16 -24.18 2.31
C TYR A 97 4.97 -23.89 3.78
N CYS A 98 5.94 -24.27 4.59
CA CYS A 98 5.89 -24.02 6.02
C CYS A 98 7.08 -23.14 6.42
N LEU A 99 6.79 -22.09 7.18
CA LEU A 99 7.81 -21.32 7.88
C LEU A 99 8.47 -22.21 8.93
N THR A 100 9.76 -21.96 9.18
CA THR A 100 10.41 -22.49 10.38
C THR A 100 9.79 -21.85 11.62
N SER A 101 9.83 -22.57 12.75
CA SER A 101 9.36 -22.05 14.04
C SER A 101 10.04 -20.71 14.38
N ASP A 102 11.33 -20.59 14.10
CA ASP A 102 12.08 -19.36 14.33
C ASP A 102 11.61 -18.21 13.43
N SER A 103 11.33 -18.46 12.16
CA SER A 103 10.83 -17.42 11.23
C SER A 103 9.43 -16.96 11.61
N LEU A 104 8.55 -17.88 12.02
CA LEU A 104 7.21 -17.56 12.51
C LEU A 104 7.27 -16.76 13.81
N LYS A 105 8.18 -17.11 14.72
CA LYS A 105 8.40 -16.38 15.97
C LYS A 105 8.96 -14.98 15.71
N GLU A 106 9.93 -14.86 14.80
CA GLU A 106 10.54 -13.60 14.38
C GLU A 106 9.47 -12.59 13.92
N ILE A 107 8.62 -12.97 12.97
CA ILE A 107 7.61 -12.06 12.43
C ILE A 107 6.51 -11.70 13.46
N ASN A 108 6.08 -12.67 14.27
CA ASN A 108 5.10 -12.41 15.32
C ASN A 108 5.67 -11.47 16.40
N GLN A 109 6.96 -11.60 16.75
CA GLN A 109 7.61 -10.70 17.69
C GLN A 109 7.74 -9.27 17.13
N LEU A 110 8.07 -9.13 15.84
CA LEU A 110 8.10 -7.83 15.19
C LEU A 110 6.75 -7.13 15.32
N PHE A 111 5.66 -7.78 14.91
CA PHE A 111 4.33 -7.19 15.01
C PHE A 111 3.88 -6.95 16.46
N TYR A 112 4.14 -7.88 17.39
CA TYR A 112 3.78 -7.70 18.80
C TYR A 112 4.46 -6.47 19.43
N SER A 113 5.66 -6.13 18.97
CA SER A 113 6.41 -4.95 19.45
C SER A 113 6.02 -3.63 18.78
N ASP A 114 5.14 -3.67 17.76
CA ASP A 114 4.83 -2.52 16.91
C ASP A 114 3.39 -2.02 17.05
N SER A 115 3.08 -0.98 16.28
CA SER A 115 1.75 -0.39 16.16
C SER A 115 1.53 0.06 14.73
N ILE A 116 0.28 0.06 14.29
CA ILE A 116 -0.11 0.69 13.02
C ILE A 116 -0.24 2.19 13.24
N CYS A 117 0.41 2.97 12.39
CA CYS A 117 0.29 4.41 12.31
C CYS A 117 -0.56 4.77 11.09
N LYS A 118 -1.78 5.26 11.32
CA LYS A 118 -2.62 5.86 10.27
C LYS A 118 -2.48 7.38 10.37
N SER A 119 -1.85 7.99 9.38
CA SER A 119 -1.89 9.44 9.22
C SER A 119 -3.34 9.86 8.94
N SER A 120 -3.79 10.96 9.52
CA SER A 120 -5.19 11.40 9.40
C SER A 120 -5.37 12.85 8.95
N LEU A 121 -4.30 13.65 8.84
CA LEU A 121 -4.41 15.10 8.69
C LEU A 121 -3.56 15.69 7.57
N ILE A 122 -4.26 16.41 6.70
CA ILE A 122 -3.71 17.45 5.84
C ILE A 122 -3.81 18.76 6.64
N ARG A 123 -2.71 19.52 6.76
CA ARG A 123 -2.78 20.89 7.28
C ARG A 123 -3.72 21.70 6.37
N LYS A 124 -4.62 22.51 6.94
CA LYS A 124 -5.67 23.24 6.20
C LYS A 124 -5.16 24.10 5.02
N ASP A 125 -3.88 24.42 5.00
CA ASP A 125 -3.24 25.27 3.99
C ASP A 125 -2.35 24.51 2.98
N VAL A 126 -2.42 23.18 2.97
CA VAL A 126 -1.63 22.34 2.05
C VAL A 126 -2.54 21.75 0.97
N VAL A 127 -2.22 22.07 -0.29
CA VAL A 127 -2.86 21.46 -1.46
C VAL A 127 -2.09 20.20 -1.83
N CYS A 128 -2.72 19.03 -1.69
CA CYS A 128 -2.13 17.75 -2.02
C CYS A 128 -2.66 17.27 -3.37
N ALA A 129 -1.75 16.84 -4.26
CA ALA A 129 -2.15 16.10 -5.43
C ALA A 129 -2.69 14.73 -5.02
N GLN A 130 -3.74 14.27 -5.71
CA GLN A 130 -4.25 12.93 -5.53
C GLN A 130 -3.29 11.94 -6.21
N VAL A 131 -2.55 11.19 -5.40
CA VAL A 131 -1.62 10.15 -5.85
C VAL A 131 -1.81 8.93 -4.95
N ILE A 132 -2.14 7.80 -5.57
CA ILE A 132 -2.34 6.55 -4.83
C ILE A 132 -1.04 5.75 -4.86
N GLN A 133 -0.52 5.44 -3.68
CA GLN A 133 0.56 4.51 -3.44
C GLN A 133 -0.03 3.23 -2.84
N ALA A 134 0.16 2.11 -3.55
CA ALA A 134 -0.25 0.81 -3.05
C ALA A 134 0.62 0.37 -1.86
N GLY A 135 0.02 -0.37 -0.92
CA GLY A 135 0.75 -0.99 0.17
C GLY A 135 1.69 -2.09 -0.31
N TYR A 136 2.75 -2.36 0.47
CA TYR A 136 3.67 -3.47 0.24
C TYR A 136 3.14 -4.80 0.79
N ALA A 137 2.21 -4.76 1.76
CA ALA A 137 1.57 -5.94 2.33
C ALA A 137 0.20 -5.60 2.92
N SER A 138 -0.67 -6.60 3.06
CA SER A 138 -1.90 -6.54 3.83
C SER A 138 -1.76 -7.37 5.11
N LEU A 139 -1.94 -6.75 6.27
CA LEU A 139 -2.00 -7.43 7.57
C LEU A 139 -3.46 -7.58 7.98
N LEU A 140 -3.93 -8.83 8.07
CA LEU A 140 -5.28 -9.15 8.50
C LEU A 140 -5.26 -9.56 9.97
N THR A 141 -6.07 -8.87 10.75
CA THR A 141 -6.36 -9.22 12.14
C THR A 141 -7.79 -9.74 12.27
N ASN A 142 -8.15 -10.15 13.47
CA ASN A 142 -9.52 -10.51 13.80
C ASN A 142 -10.54 -9.36 13.69
N ARG A 143 -10.08 -8.11 13.50
CA ARG A 143 -10.95 -6.91 13.48
C ARG A 143 -10.95 -6.21 12.13
N GLU A 144 -9.77 -6.03 11.54
CA GLU A 144 -9.62 -5.24 10.32
C GLU A 144 -8.44 -5.71 9.47
N GLU A 145 -8.41 -5.24 8.23
CA GLU A 145 -7.28 -5.39 7.31
C GLU A 145 -6.55 -4.05 7.21
N PHE A 146 -5.22 -4.10 7.31
CA PHE A 146 -4.33 -2.95 7.16
C PHE A 146 -3.45 -3.11 5.91
N GLU A 147 -3.62 -2.22 4.93
CA GLU A 147 -2.70 -2.12 3.79
C GLU A 147 -1.43 -1.35 4.18
N LEU A 148 -0.40 -2.06 4.63
CA LEU A 148 0.86 -1.50 5.11
C LEU A 148 1.64 -0.80 3.99
N GLY A 149 2.08 0.42 4.24
CA GLY A 149 2.77 1.30 3.30
C GLY A 149 1.86 2.03 2.30
N SER A 150 0.54 1.85 2.37
CA SER A 150 -0.40 2.53 1.46
C SER A 150 -0.50 4.03 1.76
N ALA A 151 -0.79 4.84 0.75
CA ALA A 151 -1.14 6.26 0.88
C ALA A 151 -2.02 6.72 -0.30
N THR A 152 -2.88 7.71 -0.10
CA THR A 152 -3.85 8.16 -1.13
C THR A 152 -3.62 9.58 -1.66
N ASP A 153 -2.58 10.25 -1.17
CA ASP A 153 -2.20 11.60 -1.58
C ASP A 153 -0.69 11.80 -1.43
N SER A 154 -0.15 12.79 -2.15
CA SER A 154 1.27 13.14 -2.11
C SER A 154 1.75 13.68 -0.77
N CYS A 155 0.85 14.02 0.14
CA CYS A 155 1.17 14.52 1.48
C CYS A 155 1.25 13.40 2.52
N GLY A 156 0.96 12.14 2.15
CA GLY A 156 0.92 11.01 3.06
C GLY A 156 -0.16 11.14 4.14
N SER A 157 -1.21 11.93 3.89
CA SER A 157 -2.21 12.28 4.90
C SER A 157 -3.13 11.12 5.29
N ARG A 158 -3.13 10.06 4.46
CA ARG A 158 -3.75 8.76 4.75
C ARG A 158 -2.74 7.63 4.68
N LYS A 159 -1.47 7.92 4.97
CA LYS A 159 -0.46 6.87 5.02
C LYS A 159 -0.79 5.88 6.13
N ILE A 160 -0.87 4.60 5.80
CA ILE A 160 -1.02 3.49 6.76
C ILE A 160 0.27 2.69 6.72
N ASP A 161 0.97 2.56 7.83
CA ASP A 161 2.22 1.79 7.90
C ASP A 161 2.49 1.37 9.35
N LEU A 162 3.51 0.55 9.58
CA LEU A 162 4.01 0.35 10.93
C LEU A 162 4.67 1.63 11.43
N CYS A 163 4.41 1.97 12.69
CA CYS A 163 5.02 3.13 13.35
C CYS A 163 6.53 2.95 13.47
N LYS A 164 6.98 1.71 13.66
CA LYS A 164 8.39 1.31 13.72
C LYS A 164 8.60 0.09 12.83
N ASN A 165 9.84 -0.38 12.68
CA ASN A 165 10.22 -1.67 12.08
C ASN A 165 9.66 -2.03 10.69
N SER A 166 9.07 -1.10 9.92
CA SER A 166 8.55 -1.38 8.58
C SER A 166 9.63 -1.96 7.66
N GLU A 167 10.87 -1.49 7.79
CA GLU A 167 12.02 -2.03 7.05
C GLU A 167 12.38 -3.47 7.46
N LEU A 168 12.22 -3.84 8.74
CA LEU A 168 12.46 -5.21 9.20
C LEU A 168 11.39 -6.17 8.65
N VAL A 169 10.12 -5.73 8.61
CA VAL A 169 9.05 -6.52 8.01
C VAL A 169 9.28 -6.69 6.51
N LYS A 170 9.64 -5.63 5.77
CA LYS A 170 10.00 -5.73 4.35
C LYS A 170 11.17 -6.71 4.12
N ALA A 171 12.21 -6.64 4.94
CA ALA A 171 13.34 -7.58 4.85
C ALA A 171 12.89 -9.02 5.11
N TRP A 172 12.00 -9.23 6.09
CA TRP A 172 11.43 -10.55 6.35
C TRP A 172 10.58 -11.06 5.17
N LEU A 173 9.79 -10.19 4.52
CA LEU A 173 9.01 -10.54 3.33
C LEU A 173 9.91 -11.02 2.18
N GLU A 174 11.00 -10.30 1.89
CA GLU A 174 11.97 -10.69 0.85
C GLU A 174 12.68 -12.00 1.19
N LYS A 175 13.04 -12.21 2.45
CA LYS A 175 13.61 -13.49 2.92
C LYS A 175 12.61 -14.63 2.71
N THR A 176 11.35 -14.46 3.14
CA THR A 176 10.30 -15.45 2.99
C THR A 176 10.02 -15.78 1.53
N LYS A 177 10.06 -14.79 0.63
CA LYS A 177 9.99 -15.02 -0.83
C LYS A 177 11.06 -16.00 -1.30
N SER A 178 12.32 -15.77 -0.92
CA SER A 178 13.45 -16.60 -1.36
C SER A 178 13.46 -18.02 -0.76
N GLN A 179 12.86 -18.17 0.42
CA GLN A 179 12.92 -19.40 1.22
C GLN A 179 11.67 -20.26 1.11
N ALA A 180 10.50 -19.69 0.80
CA ALA A 180 9.24 -20.43 0.74
C ALA A 180 9.38 -21.66 -0.17
N ALA A 181 9.99 -21.51 -1.35
CA ALA A 181 10.21 -22.61 -2.30
C ALA A 181 11.08 -23.78 -1.79
N GLN A 182 11.80 -23.59 -0.67
CA GLN A 182 12.78 -24.55 -0.14
C GLN A 182 12.26 -25.37 1.06
N SER A 183 11.12 -25.00 1.65
CA SER A 183 10.57 -25.67 2.85
C SER A 183 9.21 -26.32 2.58
N SER A 184 9.24 -27.59 2.13
CA SER A 184 8.03 -28.42 2.09
C SER A 184 7.49 -28.63 3.50
N CYS A 185 6.19 -28.46 3.71
CA CYS A 185 5.55 -28.81 4.96
C CYS A 185 5.76 -30.31 5.25
N SER A 186 6.46 -30.62 6.34
CA SER A 186 6.50 -31.98 6.89
C SER A 186 5.08 -32.33 7.36
N THR A 187 4.40 -33.23 6.65
CA THR A 187 3.21 -33.91 7.20
C THR A 187 3.66 -34.77 8.36
N ALA A 188 3.58 -34.23 9.58
CA ALA A 188 3.54 -35.06 10.77
C ALA A 188 2.16 -35.75 10.77
N TYR A 189 2.17 -37.03 10.39
CA TYR A 189 1.05 -37.97 10.56
C TYR A 189 0.82 -38.27 12.05
#